data_AF-A0A0D2G7T5-F1
#
_entry.id   AF-A0A0D2G7T5-F1
#
_cell.length_a   1.000
_cell.length_b   1.000
_cell.length_c   1.000
_cell.angle_alpha   90.00
_cell.angle_beta   90.00
_cell.angle_gamma   90.00
#
_symmetry.space_group_name_H-M   'P 1'
#
loop_
_entity.id
_entity.type
_entity.pdbx_description
1 polymer ?
#
loop_
_entity_poly.entity_id
_entity_poly.type
_entity_poly.pdbx_seq_one_letter_code
_entity_poly.pdbx_strand_id
1 'polypeptide(L)'
;MPCLIHDVARGGFAKLFYRDLDSICRDTMDGEAFMDQVTSRGSSDVVSIRGPGMHQPDDCFCCLDDYFYGVVLEVAYSQKSEELEKLAQFYLFESYLNIRKVIGISFGYFRSKRITVHVWKRDNSGKTASGQLRHYSREVRTEAGAQVPGPPLKISVFDIAPPALVPSSLHGATIQIPLDKLCHYIEKAELADAEVKKRMEALQSQRLNGLDRGDDDSSQENEDEDGAGTKTLDEDYVPSRVGRKDPESGRSPIRTRSRTSGAFSD
;
A
#
# COMPACT_ATOMS: atom_id res chain seq x y z
N MET A 1 9.12 -0.59 -7.04
CA MET A 1 9.94 -0.53 -5.80
C MET A 1 9.22 0.42 -4.85
N PRO A 2 9.08 0.11 -3.55
CA PRO A 2 8.69 1.13 -2.58
C PRO A 2 9.72 2.25 -2.63
N CYS A 3 9.25 3.46 -2.90
CA CYS A 3 10.02 4.70 -2.75
C CYS A 3 9.47 5.46 -1.55
N LEU A 4 10.15 6.52 -1.12
CA LEU A 4 9.69 7.34 0.01
C LEU A 4 8.23 7.80 -0.18
N ILE A 5 7.87 8.18 -1.40
CA ILE A 5 6.51 8.62 -1.74
C ILE A 5 5.49 7.49 -1.56
N HIS A 6 5.82 6.28 -2.02
CA HIS A 6 4.99 5.09 -1.88
C HIS A 6 4.72 4.76 -0.40
N ASP A 7 5.77 4.72 0.42
CA ASP A 7 5.64 4.40 1.84
C ASP A 7 4.88 5.48 2.62
N VAL A 8 5.09 6.75 2.27
CA VAL A 8 4.32 7.86 2.87
C VAL A 8 2.86 7.84 2.43
N ALA A 9 2.55 7.44 1.21
CA ALA A 9 1.17 7.29 0.79
C ALA A 9 0.47 6.15 1.53
N ARG A 10 1.12 4.98 1.61
CA ARG A 10 0.62 3.83 2.38
C ARG A 10 0.41 4.18 3.85
N GLY A 11 1.45 4.67 4.51
CA GLY A 11 1.40 5.03 5.94
C GLY A 11 0.49 6.23 6.22
N GLY A 12 0.45 7.21 5.33
CA GLY A 12 -0.45 8.36 5.40
C GLY A 12 -1.91 7.96 5.28
N PHE A 13 -2.22 7.03 4.38
CA PHE A 13 -3.56 6.46 4.26
C PHE A 13 -3.96 5.73 5.55
N ALA A 14 -3.12 4.81 6.05
CA ALA A 14 -3.37 4.07 7.29
C ALA A 14 -3.59 5.02 8.48
N LYS A 15 -2.78 6.07 8.61
CA LYS A 15 -2.93 7.09 9.65
C LYS A 15 -4.28 7.81 9.58
N LEU A 16 -4.73 8.18 8.38
CA LEU A 16 -6.04 8.82 8.20
C LEU A 16 -7.19 7.87 8.51
N PHE A 17 -7.06 6.60 8.10
CA PHE A 17 -8.02 5.54 8.36
C PHE A 17 -8.23 5.33 9.87
N TYR A 18 -7.16 5.06 10.62
CA TYR A 18 -7.27 4.80 12.05
C TYR A 18 -7.70 6.01 12.86
N ARG A 19 -7.30 7.22 12.46
CA ARG A 19 -7.72 8.45 13.13
C ARG A 19 -9.24 8.65 13.05
N ASP A 20 -9.83 8.42 11.88
CA ASP A 20 -11.27 8.61 11.71
C ASP A 20 -12.05 7.44 12.30
N LEU A 21 -11.53 6.21 12.22
CA LEU A 21 -12.10 5.05 12.93
C LEU A 21 -12.13 5.26 14.45
N ASP A 22 -11.02 5.72 15.04
CA ASP A 22 -10.94 6.07 16.46
C ASP A 22 -11.99 7.14 16.83
N SER A 23 -12.15 8.16 16.00
CA SER A 23 -13.18 9.19 16.20
C SER A 23 -14.61 8.65 16.15
N ILE A 24 -14.87 7.61 15.36
CA ILE A 24 -16.18 6.96 15.25
C ILE A 24 -16.45 6.07 16.47
N CYS A 25 -15.41 5.46 17.04
CA CYS A 25 -15.52 4.44 18.09
C CYS A 25 -15.52 4.99 19.52
N ARG A 26 -15.05 6.22 19.73
CA ARG A 26 -14.72 6.80 21.04
C ARG A 26 -15.90 6.95 22.03
N ASP A 27 -17.13 7.00 21.55
CA ASP A 27 -18.28 7.38 22.38
C ASP A 27 -19.09 6.18 22.92
N THR A 28 -18.67 4.95 22.60
CA THR A 28 -19.38 3.73 23.06
C THR A 28 -18.39 2.63 23.45
N MET A 29 -18.69 1.89 24.52
CA MET A 29 -17.85 0.76 24.96
C MET A 29 -17.72 -0.33 23.89
N ASP A 30 -18.78 -0.56 23.12
CA ASP A 30 -18.77 -1.53 22.02
C ASP A 30 -17.96 -1.02 20.81
N GLY A 31 -17.89 0.31 20.63
CA GLY A 31 -17.06 0.97 19.63
C GLY A 31 -15.59 0.83 19.94
N GLU A 32 -15.17 1.11 21.18
CA GLU A 32 -13.80 0.90 21.64
C GLU A 32 -13.37 -0.57 21.47
N ALA A 33 -14.23 -1.52 21.87
CA ALA A 33 -13.97 -2.94 21.66
C ALA A 33 -13.85 -3.31 20.17
N PHE A 34 -14.65 -2.69 19.29
CA PHE A 34 -14.51 -2.89 17.85
C PHE A 34 -13.20 -2.29 17.29
N MET A 35 -12.78 -1.12 17.77
CA MET A 35 -11.51 -0.50 17.38
C MET A 35 -10.33 -1.40 17.71
N ASP A 36 -10.32 -2.03 18.89
CA ASP A 36 -9.27 -2.98 19.29
C ASP A 36 -9.21 -4.23 18.41
N GLN A 37 -10.30 -4.56 17.73
CA GLN A 37 -10.38 -5.68 16.79
C GLN A 37 -9.99 -5.30 15.36
N VAL A 38 -9.91 -4.01 15.00
CA VAL A 38 -9.53 -3.61 13.65
C VAL A 38 -8.01 -3.49 13.52
N THR A 39 -7.43 -4.24 12.59
CA THR A 39 -5.97 -4.30 12.38
C THR A 39 -5.57 -4.13 10.93
N SER A 40 -4.28 -3.86 10.71
CA SER A 40 -3.61 -3.81 9.42
C SER A 40 -2.75 -5.06 9.31
N ARG A 41 -2.98 -5.85 8.26
CA ARG A 41 -2.20 -7.06 7.97
C ARG A 41 -0.87 -6.75 7.27
N GLY A 42 -0.66 -5.51 6.83
CA GLY A 42 0.46 -5.13 5.97
C GLY A 42 0.52 -6.00 4.70
N SER A 43 1.74 -6.20 4.20
CA SER A 43 2.00 -6.91 2.93
C SER A 43 2.05 -8.43 3.03
N SER A 44 1.01 -9.03 3.61
CA SER A 44 0.84 -10.48 3.72
C SER A 44 0.54 -11.14 2.37
N ASP A 45 1.06 -12.35 2.12
CA ASP A 45 0.77 -13.09 0.88
C ASP A 45 -0.73 -13.44 0.76
N VAL A 46 -1.28 -13.19 -0.43
CA VAL A 46 -2.64 -13.52 -0.82
C VAL A 46 -2.58 -14.49 -1.99
N VAL A 47 -3.09 -15.70 -1.76
CA VAL A 47 -3.01 -16.81 -2.73
C VAL A 47 -4.34 -16.96 -3.48
N SER A 48 -4.25 -17.29 -4.77
CA SER A 48 -5.39 -17.58 -5.63
C SER A 48 -6.11 -18.86 -5.21
N ILE A 49 -7.43 -18.89 -5.40
CA ILE A 49 -8.26 -20.09 -5.30
C ILE A 49 -8.01 -21.03 -6.49
N ARG A 50 -7.69 -20.47 -7.68
CA ARG A 50 -7.77 -21.20 -8.97
C ARG A 50 -6.41 -21.57 -9.57
N GLY A 51 -5.29 -21.28 -8.91
CA GLY A 51 -3.96 -21.58 -9.47
C GLY A 51 -2.80 -21.00 -8.67
N PRO A 52 -1.59 -20.95 -9.25
CA PRO A 52 -0.38 -20.49 -8.56
C PRO A 52 -0.27 -18.95 -8.42
N GLY A 53 -1.37 -18.21 -8.60
CA GLY A 53 -1.39 -16.76 -8.46
C GLY A 53 -1.17 -16.35 -7.01
N MET A 54 -0.23 -15.44 -6.76
CA MET A 54 0.04 -14.88 -5.44
C MET A 54 0.37 -13.40 -5.57
N HIS A 55 -0.25 -12.58 -4.73
CA HIS A 55 -0.01 -11.15 -4.65
C HIS A 55 0.15 -10.71 -3.20
N GLN A 56 0.89 -9.63 -2.97
CA GLN A 56 1.07 -9.01 -1.66
C GLN A 56 0.52 -7.58 -1.75
N PRO A 57 -0.62 -7.27 -1.10
CA PRO A 57 -1.12 -5.91 -1.07
C PRO A 57 -0.16 -5.00 -0.31
N ASP A 58 -0.20 -3.71 -0.57
CA ASP A 58 0.53 -2.76 0.27
C ASP A 58 -0.01 -2.73 1.70
N ASP A 59 -1.35 -2.80 1.84
CA ASP A 59 -2.00 -2.98 3.13
C ASP A 59 -3.35 -3.68 3.01
N CYS A 60 -3.82 -4.25 4.12
CA CYS A 60 -5.16 -4.82 4.22
C CYS A 60 -5.72 -4.54 5.61
N PHE A 61 -6.82 -3.82 5.68
CA PHE A 61 -7.54 -3.46 6.90
C PHE A 61 -8.67 -4.47 7.13
N CYS A 62 -8.64 -5.18 8.26
CA CYS A 62 -9.59 -6.25 8.59
C CYS A 62 -9.90 -6.30 10.08
N CYS A 63 -10.90 -7.11 10.45
CA CYS A 63 -11.19 -7.46 11.84
C CYS A 63 -10.40 -8.73 12.25
N LEU A 64 -9.86 -8.79 13.46
CA LEU A 64 -9.16 -9.97 13.99
C LEU A 64 -10.07 -11.20 14.05
N ASP A 65 -11.37 -11.02 14.27
CA ASP A 65 -12.35 -12.12 14.30
C ASP A 65 -12.72 -12.65 12.90
N ASP A 66 -12.36 -11.94 11.82
CA ASP A 66 -12.48 -12.39 10.43
C ASP A 66 -11.37 -11.80 9.53
N TYR A 67 -10.18 -12.39 9.62
CA TYR A 67 -9.00 -11.97 8.85
C TYR A 67 -9.14 -12.08 7.33
N PHE A 68 -10.17 -12.78 6.83
CA PHE A 68 -10.40 -12.92 5.39
C PHE A 68 -11.24 -11.77 4.84
N TYR A 69 -11.95 -11.05 5.70
CA TYR A 69 -12.82 -9.93 5.33
C TYR A 69 -12.08 -8.60 5.47
N GLY A 70 -12.24 -7.69 4.51
CA GLY A 70 -11.66 -6.36 4.68
C GLY A 70 -11.54 -5.49 3.44
N VAL A 71 -10.67 -4.49 3.57
CA VAL A 71 -10.33 -3.50 2.55
C VAL A 71 -8.85 -3.59 2.21
N VAL A 72 -8.54 -3.72 0.92
CA VAL A 72 -7.16 -3.74 0.42
C VAL A 72 -6.75 -2.35 -0.07
N LEU A 73 -5.49 -1.99 0.19
CA LEU A 73 -4.81 -0.82 -0.34
C LEU A 73 -3.67 -1.26 -1.27
N GLU A 74 -3.61 -0.62 -2.44
CA GLU A 74 -2.51 -0.74 -3.40
C GLU A 74 -2.05 0.66 -3.84
N VAL A 75 -0.75 0.80 -4.02
CA VAL A 75 -0.08 2.05 -4.37
C VAL A 75 0.84 1.78 -5.56
N ALA A 76 0.62 2.50 -6.66
CA ALA A 76 1.38 2.28 -7.89
C ALA A 76 1.71 3.59 -8.61
N TYR A 77 2.62 3.51 -9.57
CA TYR A 77 2.76 4.54 -10.59
C TYR A 77 1.72 4.33 -11.70
N SER A 78 1.31 5.41 -12.36
CA SER A 78 0.22 5.44 -13.33
C SER A 78 0.49 4.60 -14.57
N GLN A 79 1.77 4.34 -14.88
CA GLN A 79 2.14 3.41 -15.95
C GLN A 79 1.68 1.96 -15.68
N LYS A 80 1.29 1.66 -14.44
CA LYS A 80 0.79 0.37 -13.96
C LYS A 80 -0.68 0.43 -13.54
N SER A 81 -1.46 1.41 -14.03
CA SER A 81 -2.88 1.52 -13.67
C SER A 81 -3.69 0.28 -14.08
N GLU A 82 -3.35 -0.36 -15.20
CA GLU A 82 -3.95 -1.65 -15.60
C GLU A 82 -3.59 -2.79 -14.63
N GLU A 83 -2.40 -2.76 -14.02
CA GLU A 83 -2.02 -3.74 -13.01
C GLU A 83 -2.89 -3.58 -11.75
N LEU A 84 -3.27 -2.35 -11.39
CA LEU A 84 -4.17 -2.11 -10.26
C LEU A 84 -5.57 -2.72 -10.48
N GLU A 85 -6.12 -2.63 -11.70
CA GLU A 85 -7.40 -3.26 -12.01
C GLU A 85 -7.31 -4.79 -11.95
N LYS A 86 -6.22 -5.38 -12.47
CA LYS A 86 -5.95 -6.83 -12.38
C LYS A 86 -5.80 -7.28 -10.93
N LEU A 87 -5.09 -6.52 -10.09
CA LEU A 87 -4.97 -6.77 -8.65
C LEU A 87 -6.33 -6.67 -7.96
N ALA A 88 -7.13 -5.65 -8.30
CA ALA A 88 -8.47 -5.51 -7.75
C ALA A 88 -9.36 -6.70 -8.11
N GLN A 89 -9.32 -7.16 -9.37
CA GLN A 89 -10.02 -8.36 -9.80
C GLN A 89 -9.53 -9.60 -9.04
N PHE A 90 -8.22 -9.75 -8.87
CA PHE A 90 -7.62 -10.86 -8.12
C PHE A 90 -8.13 -10.91 -6.68
N TYR A 91 -8.00 -9.81 -5.93
CA TYR A 91 -8.43 -9.76 -4.53
C TYR A 91 -9.94 -9.95 -4.39
N LEU A 92 -10.73 -9.35 -5.28
CA LEU A 92 -12.18 -9.42 -5.21
C LEU A 92 -12.76 -10.73 -5.72
N PHE A 93 -12.14 -11.48 -6.63
CA PHE A 93 -12.79 -12.64 -7.26
C PHE A 93 -11.97 -13.92 -7.26
N GLU A 94 -10.66 -13.81 -7.13
CA GLU A 94 -9.75 -14.92 -7.40
C GLU A 94 -8.97 -15.36 -6.16
N SER A 95 -9.04 -14.62 -5.05
CA SER A 95 -8.40 -14.95 -3.78
C SER A 95 -9.35 -15.56 -2.75
N TYR A 96 -8.81 -16.27 -1.76
CA TYR A 96 -9.58 -16.77 -0.60
C TYR A 96 -10.11 -15.66 0.32
N LEU A 97 -9.67 -14.42 0.12
CA LEU A 97 -10.14 -13.29 0.90
C LEU A 97 -11.54 -12.87 0.46
N ASN A 98 -12.39 -12.55 1.43
CA ASN A 98 -13.68 -11.91 1.21
C ASN A 98 -13.53 -10.38 1.23
N ILE A 99 -12.65 -9.85 0.38
CA ILE A 99 -12.43 -8.41 0.26
C ILE A 99 -13.70 -7.73 -0.24
N ARG A 100 -14.07 -6.63 0.41
CA ARG A 100 -15.25 -5.83 0.07
C ARG A 100 -14.94 -4.67 -0.86
N LYS A 101 -13.74 -4.12 -0.71
CA LYS A 101 -13.29 -2.93 -1.42
C LYS A 101 -11.79 -3.00 -1.63
N VAL A 102 -11.35 -2.60 -2.81
CA VAL A 102 -9.94 -2.39 -3.13
C VAL A 102 -9.75 -0.91 -3.44
N ILE A 103 -8.75 -0.29 -2.83
CA ILE A 103 -8.41 1.11 -2.99
C ILE A 103 -7.04 1.17 -3.66
N GLY A 104 -6.98 1.79 -4.83
CA GLY A 104 -5.74 2.05 -5.55
C GLY A 104 -5.36 3.50 -5.49
N ILE A 105 -4.10 3.81 -5.19
CA ILE A 105 -3.54 5.16 -5.33
C ILE A 105 -2.52 5.10 -6.46
N SER A 106 -2.77 5.83 -7.55
CA SER A 106 -1.83 5.91 -8.67
C SER A 106 -1.17 7.29 -8.74
N PHE A 107 0.16 7.31 -8.86
CA PHE A 107 0.95 8.52 -9.04
C PHE A 107 1.30 8.75 -10.50
N GLY A 108 1.29 10.00 -10.95
CA GLY A 108 1.88 10.38 -12.22
C GLY A 108 3.32 9.89 -12.31
N TYR A 109 3.69 9.40 -13.49
CA TYR A 109 5.07 9.02 -13.76
C TYR A 109 5.91 10.27 -14.10
N PHE A 110 7.22 10.19 -13.83
CA PHE A 110 8.19 11.23 -14.15
C PHE A 110 7.88 12.58 -13.47
N ARG A 111 7.85 13.68 -14.24
CA ARG A 111 7.62 15.05 -13.76
C ARG A 111 6.15 15.34 -13.41
N SER A 112 5.25 14.37 -13.55
CA SER A 112 3.84 14.54 -13.22
C SER A 112 3.61 14.40 -11.72
N LYS A 113 2.94 15.39 -11.13
CA LYS A 113 2.48 15.35 -9.73
C LYS A 113 1.07 14.81 -9.59
N ARG A 114 0.53 14.20 -10.66
CA ARG A 114 -0.85 13.70 -10.67
C ARG A 114 -1.03 12.62 -9.62
N ILE A 115 -2.17 12.63 -8.93
CA ILE A 115 -2.57 11.56 -8.03
C ILE A 115 -4.02 11.20 -8.37
N THR A 116 -4.27 9.92 -8.62
CA THR A 116 -5.61 9.40 -8.86
C THR A 116 -5.93 8.32 -7.83
N VAL A 117 -7.09 8.45 -7.20
CA VAL A 117 -7.63 7.43 -6.30
C VAL A 117 -8.63 6.59 -7.05
N HIS A 118 -8.47 5.28 -6.99
CA HIS A 118 -9.31 4.27 -7.61
C HIS A 118 -10.01 3.46 -6.52
N VAL A 119 -11.27 3.13 -6.73
CA VAL A 119 -12.06 2.31 -5.82
C VAL A 119 -12.73 1.22 -6.64
N TRP A 120 -12.44 -0.02 -6.30
CA TRP A 120 -13.10 -1.19 -6.85
C TRP A 120 -13.94 -1.92 -5.81
N LYS A 121 -15.08 -2.45 -6.24
CA LYS A 121 -15.95 -3.30 -5.44
C LYS A 121 -16.72 -4.28 -6.31
N ARG A 122 -17.22 -5.36 -5.71
CA ARG A 122 -18.14 -6.28 -6.39
C ARG A 122 -19.47 -5.57 -6.68
N ASP A 123 -19.99 -5.76 -7.88
CA ASP A 123 -21.36 -5.43 -8.23
C ASP A 123 -22.31 -6.51 -7.73
N ASN A 124 -23.08 -6.21 -6.69
CA ASN A 124 -24.08 -7.13 -6.16
C ASN A 124 -25.47 -6.92 -6.79
N SER A 125 -25.62 -6.06 -7.79
CA SER A 125 -26.91 -5.75 -8.42
C SER A 125 -27.33 -6.75 -9.52
N GLY A 126 -26.40 -7.60 -9.98
CA GLY A 126 -26.66 -8.61 -11.01
C GLY A 126 -27.03 -9.99 -10.44
N LYS A 127 -27.93 -10.70 -11.13
CA LYS A 127 -28.29 -12.11 -10.85
C LYS A 127 -27.22 -13.12 -11.31
N THR A 128 -26.11 -12.66 -11.89
CA THR A 128 -25.05 -13.53 -12.40
C THR A 128 -24.11 -13.92 -11.27
N ALA A 129 -23.90 -15.24 -11.09
CA ALA A 129 -23.02 -15.79 -10.06
C ALA A 129 -21.56 -15.30 -10.16
N SER A 130 -21.14 -14.81 -11.34
CA SER A 130 -19.93 -14.03 -11.52
C SER A 130 -20.25 -12.54 -11.32
N GLY A 131 -19.95 -12.01 -10.13
CA GLY A 131 -20.11 -10.58 -9.87
C GLY A 131 -19.28 -9.73 -10.85
N GLN A 132 -19.79 -8.55 -11.23
CA GLN A 132 -19.07 -7.62 -12.08
C GLN A 132 -18.16 -6.71 -11.24
N LEU A 133 -17.03 -6.27 -11.78
CA LEU A 133 -16.18 -5.27 -11.14
C LEU A 133 -16.79 -3.87 -11.33
N ARG A 134 -17.13 -3.17 -10.25
CA ARG A 134 -17.47 -1.75 -10.29
C ARG A 134 -16.23 -0.93 -9.95
N HIS A 135 -15.89 0.01 -10.80
CA HIS A 135 -14.77 0.92 -10.65
C HIS A 135 -15.22 2.38 -10.58
N TYR A 136 -14.65 3.13 -9.66
CA TYR A 136 -14.73 4.59 -9.60
C TYR A 136 -13.32 5.15 -9.46
N SER A 137 -12.96 6.13 -10.29
CA SER A 137 -11.69 6.84 -10.18
C SER A 137 -11.90 8.33 -10.03
N ARG A 138 -11.01 8.98 -9.29
CA ARG A 138 -10.99 10.42 -9.13
C ARG A 138 -9.57 10.95 -9.05
N GLU A 139 -9.27 11.93 -9.89
CA GLU A 139 -8.08 12.74 -9.75
C GLU A 139 -8.22 13.62 -8.49
N VAL A 140 -7.21 13.58 -7.62
CA VAL A 140 -7.15 14.34 -6.36
C VAL A 140 -6.02 15.37 -6.39
N ARG A 141 -5.09 15.24 -7.35
CA ARG A 141 -4.04 16.21 -7.64
C ARG A 141 -3.74 16.19 -9.13
N THR A 142 -3.64 17.36 -9.74
CA THR A 142 -3.37 17.52 -11.18
C THR A 142 -1.91 17.23 -11.51
N GLU A 143 -1.60 17.11 -12.80
CA GLU A 143 -0.21 16.93 -13.27
C GLU A 143 0.74 18.06 -12.83
N ALA A 144 0.22 19.29 -12.71
CA ALA A 144 0.96 20.46 -12.22
C ALA A 144 1.10 20.49 -10.68
N GLY A 145 0.42 19.60 -9.97
CA GLY A 145 0.47 19.48 -8.51
C GLY A 145 -0.63 20.23 -7.75
N ALA A 146 -1.60 20.84 -8.45
CA ALA A 146 -2.73 21.50 -7.81
C ALA A 146 -3.70 20.46 -7.25
N GLN A 147 -4.17 20.64 -6.01
CA GLN A 147 -5.17 19.75 -5.42
C GLN A 147 -6.52 19.93 -6.10
N VAL A 148 -7.24 18.82 -6.32
CA VAL A 148 -8.60 18.82 -6.88
C VAL A 148 -9.62 18.68 -5.75
N PRO A 149 -10.40 19.74 -5.44
CA PRO A 149 -11.37 19.72 -4.34
C PRO A 149 -12.45 18.65 -4.51
N GLY A 150 -13.07 18.24 -3.40
CA GLY A 150 -14.27 17.41 -3.39
C GLY A 150 -14.32 16.49 -2.16
N PRO A 151 -15.32 15.59 -2.09
CA PRO A 151 -15.62 14.87 -0.85
C PRO A 151 -14.50 13.92 -0.42
N PRO A 152 -14.43 13.56 0.86
CA PRO A 152 -13.53 12.52 1.33
C PRO A 152 -13.91 11.16 0.73
N LEU A 153 -12.92 10.26 0.63
CA LEU A 153 -13.19 8.86 0.30
C LEU A 153 -13.90 8.20 1.49
N LYS A 154 -15.00 7.50 1.20
CA LYS A 154 -15.86 6.85 2.21
C LYS A 154 -15.66 5.35 2.25
N ILE A 155 -15.40 4.82 3.45
CA ILE A 155 -15.27 3.38 3.73
C ILE A 155 -16.26 3.03 4.82
N SER A 156 -17.23 2.17 4.53
CA SER A 156 -18.19 1.73 5.55
C SER A 156 -17.48 0.80 6.53
N VAL A 157 -17.88 0.81 7.80
CA VAL A 157 -17.42 -0.21 8.76
C VAL A 157 -17.76 -1.63 8.29
N PHE A 158 -18.83 -1.80 7.50
CA PHE A 158 -19.17 -3.06 6.85
C PHE A 158 -18.25 -3.43 5.68
N ASP A 159 -17.36 -2.55 5.24
CA ASP A 159 -16.29 -2.93 4.31
C ASP A 159 -15.11 -3.62 5.05
N ILE A 160 -15.00 -3.44 6.37
CA ILE A 160 -13.88 -3.92 7.21
C ILE A 160 -14.23 -5.20 7.94
N ALA A 161 -15.49 -5.33 8.39
CA ALA A 161 -15.97 -6.50 9.10
C ALA A 161 -17.38 -6.89 8.61
N PRO A 162 -17.74 -8.19 8.67
CA PRO A 162 -19.09 -8.64 8.37
C PRO A 162 -20.10 -8.05 9.40
N PRO A 163 -21.39 -7.91 9.04
CA PRO A 163 -22.37 -7.28 9.93
C PRO A 163 -22.52 -7.90 11.31
N ALA A 164 -22.23 -9.20 11.45
CA ALA A 164 -22.28 -9.92 12.73
C ALA A 164 -21.18 -9.48 13.73
N LEU A 165 -20.08 -8.88 13.23
CA LEU A 165 -18.96 -8.42 14.04
C LEU A 165 -18.95 -6.90 14.25
N VAL A 166 -19.84 -6.16 13.57
CA VAL A 166 -19.96 -4.71 13.73
C VAL A 166 -21.04 -4.42 14.78
N PRO A 167 -20.70 -3.71 15.88
CA PRO A 167 -21.68 -3.29 16.88
C PRO A 167 -22.82 -2.49 16.26
N SER A 168 -24.05 -2.69 16.76
CA SER A 168 -25.23 -2.00 16.24
C SER A 168 -25.11 -0.47 16.33
N SER A 169 -24.36 0.05 17.31
CA SER A 169 -24.04 1.48 17.45
C SER A 169 -23.27 2.05 16.26
N LEU A 170 -22.49 1.21 15.57
CA LEU A 170 -21.70 1.58 14.39
C LEU A 170 -22.38 1.27 13.07
N HIS A 171 -23.62 0.75 13.07
CA HIS A 171 -24.33 0.44 11.83
C HIS A 171 -24.61 1.73 11.03
N GLY A 172 -24.07 1.80 9.82
CA GLY A 172 -24.13 3.00 8.97
C GLY A 172 -22.95 3.97 9.17
N ALA A 173 -22.08 3.74 10.15
CA ALA A 173 -20.86 4.51 10.31
C ALA A 173 -19.93 4.35 9.10
N THR A 174 -19.22 5.43 8.77
CA THR A 174 -18.37 5.51 7.59
C THR A 174 -17.10 6.28 7.92
N ILE A 175 -15.97 5.62 7.72
CA ILE A 175 -14.64 6.22 7.78
C ILE A 175 -14.46 7.16 6.58
N GLN A 176 -14.02 8.38 6.87
CA GLN A 176 -13.76 9.43 5.91
C GLN A 176 -12.26 9.68 5.77
N ILE A 177 -11.72 9.40 4.58
CA ILE A 177 -10.33 9.70 4.25
C ILE A 177 -10.27 11.06 3.54
N PRO A 178 -9.83 12.14 4.22
CA PRO A 178 -9.67 13.46 3.59
C PRO A 178 -8.51 13.44 2.59
N LEU A 179 -8.85 13.52 1.31
CA LEU A 179 -7.91 13.34 0.21
C LEU A 179 -6.92 14.52 0.11
N ASP A 180 -7.30 15.71 0.56
CA ASP A 180 -6.41 16.87 0.72
C ASP A 180 -5.27 16.58 1.70
N LYS A 181 -5.56 15.89 2.83
CA LYS A 181 -4.55 15.50 3.82
C LYS A 181 -3.63 14.41 3.29
N LEU A 182 -4.17 13.46 2.52
CA LEU A 182 -3.38 12.43 1.86
C LEU A 182 -2.40 13.06 0.85
N CYS A 183 -2.90 13.95 -0.02
CA CYS A 183 -2.06 14.70 -0.96
C CYS A 183 -0.99 15.52 -0.24
N HIS A 184 -1.31 16.14 0.90
CA HIS A 184 -0.34 16.88 1.72
C HIS A 184 0.78 16.01 2.28
N TYR A 185 0.47 14.76 2.69
CA TYR A 185 1.52 13.82 3.10
C TYR A 185 2.45 13.47 1.93
N ILE A 186 1.88 13.21 0.76
CA ILE A 186 2.63 12.87 -0.46
C ILE A 186 3.51 14.06 -0.91
N GLU A 187 2.98 15.27 -0.90
CA GLU A 187 3.75 16.48 -1.24
C GLU A 187 4.94 16.70 -0.30
N LYS A 188 4.76 16.46 1.00
CA LYS A 188 5.89 16.49 1.95
C LYS A 188 6.95 15.43 1.63
N ALA A 189 6.53 14.24 1.20
CA ALA A 189 7.45 13.18 0.79
C ALA A 189 8.22 13.56 -0.48
N GLU A 190 7.57 14.18 -1.46
CA GLU A 190 8.21 14.69 -2.68
C GLU A 190 9.28 15.75 -2.37
N LEU A 191 8.96 16.70 -1.48
CA LEU A 191 9.91 17.73 -1.06
C LEU A 191 11.11 17.12 -0.32
N ALA A 192 10.88 16.15 0.56
CA ALA A 192 11.95 15.44 1.26
C ALA A 192 12.82 14.61 0.29
N ASP A 193 12.21 13.90 -0.67
CA ASP A 193 12.92 13.11 -1.68
C ASP A 193 13.80 14.00 -2.56
N ALA A 194 13.29 15.16 -2.99
CA ALA A 194 14.05 16.14 -3.76
C ALA A 194 15.25 16.71 -2.98
N GLU A 195 15.09 16.99 -1.69
CA GLU A 195 16.17 17.46 -0.82
C GLU A 195 17.25 16.39 -0.62
N VAL A 196 16.86 15.13 -0.42
CA VAL A 196 17.80 14.01 -0.29
C VAL A 196 18.60 13.81 -1.58
N LYS A 197 17.94 13.88 -2.75
CA LYS A 197 18.63 13.80 -4.06
C LYS A 197 19.66 14.91 -4.25
N LYS A 198 19.30 16.17 -3.97
CA LYS A 198 20.24 17.31 -4.05
C LYS A 198 21.46 17.12 -3.14
N ARG A 199 21.26 16.61 -1.92
CA ARG A 199 22.37 16.32 -1.00
C ARG A 199 23.27 15.20 -1.51
N MET A 200 22.70 14.15 -2.08
CA MET A 200 23.49 13.06 -2.66
C MET A 200 24.33 13.55 -3.85
N GLU A 201 23.77 14.35 -4.75
CA GLU A 201 24.48 14.97 -5.87
C GLU A 201 25.62 15.90 -5.40
N ALA A 202 25.38 16.71 -4.36
CA ALA A 202 26.40 17.56 -3.76
C ALA A 202 27.56 16.75 -3.14
N LEU A 203 27.25 15.64 -2.43
CA LEU A 203 28.27 14.75 -1.85
C LEU A 203 29.08 14.02 -2.92
N GLN A 204 28.43 13.57 -4.00
CA GLN A 204 29.12 12.96 -5.14
C GLN A 204 30.10 13.94 -5.79
N SER A 205 29.66 15.20 -5.97
CA SER A 205 30.50 16.26 -6.54
C SER A 205 31.71 16.59 -5.64
N GLN A 206 31.52 16.61 -4.31
CA GLN A 206 32.62 16.79 -3.36
C GLN A 206 33.62 15.62 -3.38
N ARG A 207 33.13 14.38 -3.56
CA ARG A 207 33.99 13.19 -3.62
C ARG A 207 34.85 13.16 -4.88
N LEU A 208 34.33 13.61 -6.02
CA LEU A 208 35.07 13.73 -7.27
C LEU A 208 36.13 14.82 -7.20
N ASN A 209 35.80 15.98 -6.61
CA ASN A 209 36.75 17.10 -6.47
C ASN A 209 37.86 16.86 -5.42
N GLY A 210 37.68 15.87 -4.53
CA GLY A 210 38.65 15.54 -3.47
C GLY A 210 39.76 14.57 -3.90
N LEU A 211 39.69 13.99 -5.09
CA LEU A 211 40.67 13.02 -5.59
C LEU A 211 41.73 13.61 -6.54
N ASP A 212 41.65 14.90 -6.85
CA ASP A 212 42.46 15.54 -7.91
C ASP A 212 43.43 16.62 -7.38
N ARG A 213 43.99 16.41 -6.18
CA ARG A 213 44.95 17.35 -5.54
C ARG A 213 46.28 16.72 -5.11
N GLY A 214 46.71 15.69 -5.83
CA GLY A 214 48.03 15.11 -5.70
C GLY A 214 48.44 14.49 -7.01
N ASP A 215 48.97 15.31 -7.92
CA ASP A 215 50.34 15.13 -8.39
C ASP A 215 50.71 16.31 -9.31
N ASP A 216 51.84 16.90 -8.93
CA ASP A 216 52.58 17.94 -9.60
C ASP A 216 53.27 17.32 -10.85
N ASP A 217 53.45 18.13 -11.88
CA ASP A 217 54.43 17.96 -12.97
C ASP A 217 54.03 17.27 -14.30
N SER A 218 54.41 17.96 -15.39
CA SER A 218 54.50 17.57 -16.81
C SER A 218 53.30 17.71 -17.79
N SER A 219 53.26 18.90 -18.41
CA SER A 219 53.25 19.20 -19.86
C SER A 219 52.41 18.43 -20.91
N GLN A 220 51.76 19.27 -21.74
CA GLN A 220 51.44 19.17 -23.18
C GLN A 220 50.17 18.43 -23.65
N GLU A 221 49.23 19.27 -24.12
CA GLU A 221 48.55 19.23 -25.42
C GLU A 221 48.18 17.86 -26.01
N ASN A 222 46.87 17.57 -26.08
CA ASN A 222 46.18 17.27 -27.33
C ASN A 222 44.66 17.42 -27.13
N GLU A 223 44.05 18.18 -28.03
CA GLU A 223 42.61 18.26 -28.24
C GLU A 223 42.16 16.98 -28.96
N ASP A 224 41.14 16.30 -28.45
CA ASP A 224 40.30 15.39 -29.25
C ASP A 224 38.89 15.36 -28.64
N GLU A 225 37.94 15.80 -29.45
CA GLU A 225 36.50 15.61 -29.28
C GLU A 225 36.16 14.12 -29.40
N ASP A 226 35.47 13.55 -28.41
CA ASP A 226 34.29 12.69 -28.64
C ASP A 226 33.77 12.03 -27.36
N GLY A 227 32.44 12.08 -27.20
CA GLY A 227 31.68 10.98 -26.60
C GLY A 227 31.43 11.02 -25.09
N ALA A 228 30.16 11.21 -24.70
CA ALA A 228 29.45 10.23 -23.87
C ALA A 228 27.98 10.64 -23.70
N GLY A 229 27.09 9.90 -24.36
CA GLY A 229 25.66 9.97 -24.14
C GLY A 229 25.28 9.58 -22.71
N THR A 230 24.46 10.41 -22.08
CA THR A 230 23.79 10.13 -20.82
C THR A 230 22.70 9.08 -21.06
N LYS A 231 23.05 7.80 -20.90
CA LYS A 231 22.06 6.72 -20.68
C LYS A 231 21.50 6.85 -19.26
N THR A 232 20.36 7.51 -19.11
CA THR A 232 19.50 7.32 -17.93
C THR A 232 18.86 5.94 -18.02
N LEU A 233 19.02 5.19 -16.94
CA LEU A 233 18.63 3.80 -16.76
C LEU A 233 17.13 3.57 -17.07
N ASP A 234 16.86 2.69 -18.03
CA ASP A 234 15.56 2.03 -18.18
C ASP A 234 15.34 1.13 -16.95
N GLU A 235 14.57 1.62 -15.98
CA GLU A 235 14.09 0.84 -14.83
C GLU A 235 12.82 0.05 -15.19
N ASP A 236 12.90 -0.82 -16.20
CA ASP A 236 11.88 -1.85 -16.46
C ASP A 236 12.12 -3.04 -15.52
N TYR A 237 11.85 -2.85 -14.22
CA TYR A 237 11.87 -3.92 -13.22
C TYR A 237 10.46 -4.32 -12.79
N VAL A 238 10.07 -5.54 -13.15
CA VAL A 238 8.81 -6.21 -12.77
C VAL A 238 9.06 -7.07 -11.52
N PRO A 239 8.50 -6.77 -10.33
CA PRO A 239 8.51 -7.71 -9.23
C PRO A 239 7.36 -8.70 -9.42
N SER A 240 7.55 -9.73 -10.25
CA SER A 240 6.87 -11.00 -9.98
C SER A 240 7.60 -11.62 -8.80
N ARG A 241 7.15 -11.33 -7.58
CA ARG A 241 7.55 -12.11 -6.39
C ARG A 241 6.87 -13.48 -6.48
N VAL A 242 7.36 -14.31 -7.41
CA VAL A 242 7.06 -15.73 -7.42
C VAL A 242 7.80 -16.32 -6.23
N GLY A 243 7.06 -16.59 -5.16
CA GLY A 243 7.54 -17.35 -4.03
C GLY A 243 8.16 -18.65 -4.51
N ARG A 244 9.38 -18.91 -4.06
CA ARG A 244 10.15 -20.12 -4.32
C ARG A 244 9.29 -21.35 -4.02
N LYS A 245 9.29 -22.31 -4.95
CA LYS A 245 9.03 -23.71 -4.63
C LYS A 245 10.18 -24.19 -3.74
N ASP A 246 9.95 -24.28 -2.43
CA ASP A 246 10.77 -25.13 -1.58
C ASP A 246 10.22 -26.57 -1.64
N PRO A 247 11.08 -27.59 -1.84
CA PRO A 247 10.69 -28.98 -1.87
C PRO A 247 10.45 -29.53 -0.46
N GLU A 248 9.61 -30.56 -0.37
CA GLU A 248 9.36 -31.37 0.82
C GLU A 248 10.64 -31.67 1.63
N SER A 249 10.64 -31.30 2.91
CA SER A 249 11.59 -31.83 3.88
C SER A 249 11.06 -31.70 5.31
N GLY A 250 10.71 -32.85 5.89
CA GLY A 250 11.25 -33.23 7.19
C GLY A 250 10.51 -32.74 8.45
N ARG A 251 9.71 -33.65 9.01
CA ARG A 251 9.40 -33.79 10.45
C ARG A 251 10.49 -33.23 11.39
N SER A 252 10.10 -32.51 12.43
CA SER A 252 10.07 -33.05 13.82
C SER A 252 9.56 -32.05 14.87
N PRO A 253 9.06 -32.53 16.04
CA PRO A 253 8.14 -31.81 16.93
C PRO A 253 8.80 -31.36 18.25
N ILE A 254 8.27 -30.32 18.92
CA ILE A 254 8.71 -29.92 20.27
C ILE A 254 7.53 -29.57 21.21
N ARG A 255 7.36 -30.47 22.20
CA ARG A 255 7.01 -30.34 23.63
C ARG A 255 5.73 -29.62 24.09
N THR A 256 4.85 -30.46 24.62
CA THR A 256 3.92 -30.19 25.74
C THR A 256 4.62 -29.73 27.02
N ARG A 257 3.98 -28.81 27.75
CA ARG A 257 4.15 -28.61 29.20
C ARG A 257 2.77 -28.61 29.87
N SER A 258 2.52 -29.64 30.67
CA SER A 258 1.39 -29.72 31.58
C SER A 258 1.63 -28.80 32.78
N ARG A 259 0.56 -28.15 33.29
CA ARG A 259 0.57 -27.47 34.58
C ARG A 259 -0.65 -27.92 35.37
N THR A 260 -0.38 -28.40 36.57
CA THR A 260 -1.29 -28.97 37.57
C THR A 260 -1.98 -27.90 38.41
N SER A 261 -3.24 -28.12 38.77
CA SER A 261 -3.92 -27.55 39.95
C SER A 261 -5.02 -28.53 40.35
N GLY A 262 -4.85 -29.26 41.46
CA GLY A 262 -5.55 -28.99 42.74
C GLY A 262 -6.84 -29.82 42.81
N ALA A 263 -6.83 -31.06 43.32
CA ALA A 263 -6.96 -31.44 44.74
C ALA A 263 -8.25 -30.92 45.40
N PHE A 264 -9.24 -31.82 45.59
CA PHE A 264 -10.07 -31.91 46.81
C PHE A 264 -10.76 -33.28 46.86
N SER A 265 -10.50 -34.01 47.94
CA SER A 265 -11.18 -35.20 48.48
C SER A 265 -12.62 -34.84 48.92
N ASP A 266 -13.64 -35.69 49.04
CA ASP A 266 -13.84 -37.14 49.13
C ASP A 266 -15.02 -37.57 48.20
#